data_AF-A0A5E7VUN8-F1
#
_entry.id   AF-A0A5E7VUN8-F1
#
_cell.length_a   1.000
_cell.length_b   1.000
_cell.length_c   1.000
_cell.angle_alpha   90.00
_cell.angle_beta   90.00
_cell.angle_gamma   90.00
#
_symmetry.space_group_name_H-M   'P 1'
#
loop_
_entity.id
_entity.type
_entity.pdbx_description
1 polymer ?
#
loop_
_entity_poly.entity_id
_entity_poly.type
_entity_poly.pdbx_seq_one_letter_code
_entity_poly.pdbx_strand_id
1 'polypeptide(L)'
;MRKLISVVVVATSFVIGTAFAQVPAKPDVNPITNDAVNTASTPTTTAAKTAVTSDAGALNECYSTIGDQPRTALQSCLERKTREVTSQMNIAYKKLEAETKEIDSSATAKALASLLASQKAFEKFKDAQCQWEGDSAMGGSGAGDILSSCKVDLMRFRTKQLSD
;
A
#
# COMPACT_ATOMS: atom_id res chain seq x y z
N MET A 1 -42.48 -42.27 29.63
CA MET A 1 -42.23 -41.45 30.84
C MET A 1 -40.89 -40.73 30.67
N ARG A 2 -40.92 -39.45 30.28
CA ARG A 2 -39.74 -38.59 30.11
C ARG A 2 -39.33 -38.04 31.48
N LYS A 3 -38.08 -38.26 31.91
CA LYS A 3 -37.47 -37.50 33.01
C LYS A 3 -36.39 -36.60 32.39
N LEU A 4 -36.69 -35.31 32.32
CA LEU A 4 -35.75 -34.26 31.91
C LEU A 4 -34.95 -33.85 33.14
N ILE A 5 -33.62 -33.88 33.01
CA ILE A 5 -32.66 -33.53 34.06
C ILE A 5 -32.52 -32.01 34.07
N SER A 6 -32.85 -31.37 35.19
CA SER A 6 -32.58 -29.95 35.45
C SER A 6 -31.10 -29.74 35.68
N VAL A 7 -30.44 -28.93 34.85
CA VAL A 7 -29.08 -28.44 35.09
C VAL A 7 -29.17 -27.04 35.70
N VAL A 8 -28.61 -26.89 36.89
CA VAL A 8 -28.46 -25.61 37.60
C VAL A 8 -27.27 -24.86 37.01
N VAL A 9 -27.51 -23.66 36.49
CA VAL A 9 -26.47 -22.73 36.04
C VAL A 9 -25.99 -21.92 37.25
N VAL A 10 -24.75 -22.14 37.67
CA VAL A 10 -24.08 -21.30 38.66
C VAL A 10 -23.51 -20.08 37.96
N ALA A 11 -24.16 -18.93 38.13
CA ALA A 11 -23.65 -17.64 37.68
C ALA A 11 -22.58 -17.15 38.65
N THR A 12 -21.32 -17.19 38.24
CA THR A 12 -20.22 -16.53 38.96
C THR A 12 -20.09 -15.09 38.47
N SER A 13 -20.51 -14.15 39.32
CA SER A 13 -20.31 -12.71 39.13
C SER A 13 -18.87 -12.33 39.52
N PHE A 14 -18.08 -11.88 38.54
CA PHE A 14 -16.79 -11.24 38.78
C PHE A 14 -17.00 -9.75 39.07
N VAL A 15 -16.68 -9.32 40.29
CA VAL A 15 -16.63 -7.92 40.70
C VAL A 15 -15.21 -7.42 40.44
N ILE A 16 -15.02 -6.60 39.40
CA ILE A 16 -13.75 -5.88 39.18
C ILE A 16 -13.83 -4.58 39.97
N GLY A 17 -13.14 -4.53 41.11
CA GLY A 17 -12.98 -3.32 41.90
C GLY A 17 -12.03 -2.34 41.20
N THR A 18 -12.50 -1.11 40.97
CA THR A 18 -11.69 0.00 40.44
C THR A 18 -11.05 0.78 41.60
N ALA A 19 -9.78 0.53 41.87
CA ALA A 19 -8.96 1.39 42.71
C ALA A 19 -8.44 2.57 41.88
N PHE A 20 -9.07 3.74 42.00
CA PHE A 20 -8.56 4.99 41.45
C PHE A 20 -7.42 5.52 42.34
N ALA A 21 -6.18 5.27 41.93
CA ALA A 21 -5.03 6.03 42.42
C ALA A 21 -4.97 7.37 41.67
N GLN A 22 -5.21 8.42 42.42
CA GLN A 22 -5.18 9.83 42.05
C GLN A 22 -3.72 10.29 41.91
N VAL A 23 -3.29 10.59 40.68
CA VAL A 23 -1.99 11.21 40.38
C VAL A 23 -2.18 12.75 40.40
N PRO A 24 -1.40 13.50 41.19
CA PRO A 24 -1.51 14.95 41.23
C PRO A 24 -0.89 15.61 39.98
N ALA A 25 -1.54 16.69 39.55
CA ALA A 25 -1.18 17.50 38.39
C ALA A 25 0.18 18.22 38.54
N LYS A 26 0.90 18.37 37.43
CA LYS A 26 1.91 19.43 37.22
C LYS A 26 1.70 20.09 35.85
N PRO A 27 2.01 21.39 35.69
CA PRO A 27 1.45 22.23 34.64
C PRO A 27 2.34 22.39 33.40
N ASP A 28 1.68 22.84 32.33
CA ASP A 28 2.11 23.61 31.17
C ASP A 28 3.21 23.06 30.24
N VAL A 29 2.79 22.68 29.03
CA VAL A 29 3.59 22.83 27.81
C VAL A 29 2.69 23.33 26.68
N ASN A 30 2.98 24.55 26.22
CA ASN A 30 2.37 25.23 25.09
C ASN A 30 2.70 24.54 23.74
N PRO A 31 1.91 24.76 22.68
CA PRO A 31 2.05 24.03 21.42
C PRO A 31 3.27 24.52 20.62
N ILE A 32 4.17 23.61 20.28
CA ILE A 32 5.24 23.90 19.33
C ILE A 32 4.66 23.79 17.92
N THR A 33 4.59 24.94 17.27
CA THR A 33 4.34 25.14 15.85
C THR A 33 5.44 24.47 15.01
N ASN A 34 5.04 23.83 13.90
CA ASN A 34 5.95 23.39 12.86
C ASN A 34 6.65 24.59 12.24
N ASP A 35 7.99 24.65 12.29
CA ASP A 35 8.79 25.09 11.15
C ASP A 35 10.29 24.84 11.37
N ALA A 36 10.92 24.42 10.28
CA ALA A 36 12.36 24.40 10.00
C ALA A 36 13.28 23.56 10.91
N VAL A 37 13.96 22.57 10.31
CA VAL A 37 15.44 22.56 10.18
C VAL A 37 15.83 21.44 9.22
N ASN A 38 16.40 21.85 8.08
CA ASN A 38 17.31 21.01 7.31
C ASN A 38 18.70 21.07 7.94
N THR A 39 19.41 19.94 7.84
CA THR A 39 20.88 19.77 7.88
C THR A 39 21.53 19.47 9.24
N ALA A 40 21.72 18.17 9.52
CA ALA A 40 22.95 17.65 10.13
C ALA A 40 23.08 16.14 9.88
N SER A 41 24.05 15.75 9.05
CA SER A 41 24.42 14.37 8.76
C SER A 41 25.09 13.72 9.98
N THR A 42 24.56 12.57 10.41
CA THR A 42 25.25 11.61 11.29
C THR A 42 24.91 10.20 10.79
N PRO A 43 25.88 9.28 10.61
CA PRO A 43 25.61 7.99 9.99
C PRO A 43 25.00 7.06 11.05
N THR A 44 23.67 6.98 11.08
CA THR A 44 22.96 5.92 11.78
C THR A 44 22.35 5.02 10.73
N THR A 45 22.66 3.72 10.83
CA THR A 45 22.20 2.62 9.97
C THR A 45 20.75 2.81 9.56
N THR A 46 20.56 3.45 8.40
CA THR A 46 19.26 3.66 7.81
C THR A 46 18.91 2.32 7.18
N ALA A 47 18.06 1.54 7.84
CA ALA A 47 17.22 0.63 7.10
C ALA A 47 16.55 1.49 6.03
N ALA A 48 16.96 1.31 4.78
CA ALA A 48 16.40 2.02 3.64
C ALA A 48 14.94 1.59 3.52
N LYS A 49 14.06 2.25 4.29
CA LYS A 49 12.68 2.39 3.90
C LYS A 49 12.76 3.25 2.66
N THR A 50 12.77 2.61 1.50
CA THR A 50 12.47 3.26 0.23
C THR A 50 11.10 3.90 0.43
N ALA A 51 11.11 5.15 0.87
CA ALA A 51 9.95 6.00 0.80
C ALA A 51 9.67 6.11 -0.69
N VAL A 52 8.64 5.41 -1.15
CA VAL A 52 8.07 5.66 -2.47
C VAL A 52 7.69 7.13 -2.42
N THR A 53 8.50 7.96 -3.07
CA THR A 53 8.25 9.38 -3.21
C THR A 53 6.86 9.52 -3.80
N SER A 54 5.97 10.15 -3.05
CA SER A 54 4.62 10.48 -3.47
C SER A 54 4.69 11.48 -4.63
N ASP A 55 4.85 10.98 -5.86
CA ASP A 55 3.96 11.46 -6.93
C ASP A 55 2.55 11.37 -6.34
N ALA A 56 1.76 12.44 -6.44
CA ALA A 56 0.39 12.42 -5.93
C ALA A 56 -0.29 11.13 -6.44
N GLY A 57 -0.63 10.20 -5.54
CA GLY A 57 -1.01 8.85 -5.94
C GLY A 57 -2.19 8.84 -6.91
N ALA A 58 -2.36 7.75 -7.67
CA ALA A 58 -3.38 7.64 -8.72
C ALA A 58 -4.79 8.01 -8.25
N LEU A 59 -5.10 7.74 -6.98
CA LEU A 59 -6.35 8.13 -6.35
C LEU A 59 -6.53 9.65 -6.31
N ASN A 60 -5.53 10.39 -5.83
CA ASN A 60 -5.56 11.86 -5.77
C ASN A 60 -5.61 12.50 -7.16
N GLU A 61 -4.87 11.95 -8.11
CA GLU A 61 -4.95 12.38 -9.51
C GLU A 61 -6.36 12.22 -10.07
N CYS A 62 -7.03 11.10 -9.76
CA CYS A 62 -8.39 10.89 -10.22
C CYS A 62 -9.41 11.79 -9.49
N TYR A 63 -9.26 12.02 -8.19
CA TYR A 63 -10.08 13.02 -7.49
C TYR A 63 -9.95 14.41 -8.11
N SER A 64 -8.71 14.82 -8.41
CA SER A 64 -8.44 16.10 -9.08
C SER A 64 -9.04 16.15 -10.49
N THR A 65 -9.06 15.01 -11.19
CA THR A 65 -9.59 14.90 -12.56
C THR A 65 -11.11 14.98 -12.60
N ILE A 66 -11.82 14.39 -11.62
CA ILE A 66 -13.28 14.38 -11.61
C ILE A 66 -13.88 15.69 -11.09
N GLY A 67 -13.16 16.45 -10.25
CA GLY A 67 -13.64 17.72 -9.70
C GLY A 67 -14.98 17.55 -8.96
N ASP A 68 -15.98 18.36 -9.32
CA ASP A 68 -17.32 18.35 -8.69
C ASP A 68 -18.22 17.19 -9.18
N GLN A 69 -17.72 16.31 -10.04
CA GLN A 69 -18.49 15.15 -10.49
C GLN A 69 -18.74 14.17 -9.34
N PRO A 70 -19.83 13.38 -9.41
CA PRO A 70 -20.10 12.37 -8.38
C PRO A 70 -18.97 11.35 -8.29
N ARG A 71 -18.74 10.81 -7.09
CA ARG A 71 -17.70 9.80 -6.80
C ARG A 71 -17.77 8.57 -7.71
N THR A 72 -18.92 8.28 -8.30
CA THR A 72 -19.07 7.21 -9.30
C THR A 72 -18.19 7.41 -10.55
N ALA A 73 -17.78 8.65 -10.86
CA ALA A 73 -16.84 8.94 -11.95
C ALA A 73 -15.39 8.50 -11.66
N LEU A 74 -15.05 8.24 -10.39
CA LEU A 74 -13.72 7.86 -9.95
C LEU A 74 -13.27 6.53 -10.55
N GLN A 75 -14.18 5.56 -10.61
CA GLN A 75 -13.91 4.21 -11.14
C GLN A 75 -13.45 4.27 -12.61
N SER A 76 -14.16 5.01 -13.46
CA SER A 76 -13.77 5.17 -14.86
C SER A 76 -12.40 5.84 -15.03
N CYS A 77 -12.02 6.75 -14.12
CA CYS A 77 -10.68 7.32 -14.12
C CYS A 77 -9.61 6.28 -13.75
N LEU A 78 -9.82 5.52 -12.68
CA LEU A 78 -8.88 4.49 -12.20
C LEU A 78 -8.71 3.37 -13.22
N GLU A 79 -9.78 2.95 -13.89
CA GLU A 79 -9.73 1.97 -14.97
C GLU A 79 -8.89 2.45 -16.16
N ARG A 80 -9.06 3.72 -16.59
CA ARG A 80 -8.24 4.31 -17.66
C ARG A 80 -6.77 4.33 -17.25
N LYS A 81 -6.46 4.78 -16.04
CA LYS A 81 -5.08 4.78 -15.53
C LYS A 81 -4.51 3.37 -15.47
N THR A 82 -5.29 2.38 -15.05
CA THR A 82 -4.88 0.97 -15.01
C THR A 82 -4.50 0.46 -16.39
N ARG A 83 -5.33 0.71 -17.41
CA ARG A 83 -5.02 0.33 -18.80
C ARG A 83 -3.74 1.00 -19.30
N GLU A 84 -3.61 2.30 -19.04
CA GLU A 84 -2.44 3.09 -19.44
C GLU A 84 -1.16 2.54 -18.83
N VAL A 85 -1.09 2.40 -17.50
CA VAL A 85 0.14 1.97 -16.83
C VAL A 85 0.45 0.50 -17.07
N THR A 86 -0.57 -0.34 -17.35
CA THR A 86 -0.35 -1.72 -17.81
C THR A 86 0.35 -1.72 -19.16
N SER A 87 -0.10 -0.90 -20.10
CA SER A 87 0.54 -0.75 -21.40
C SER A 87 1.98 -0.24 -21.26
N GLN A 88 2.19 0.82 -20.49
CA GLN A 88 3.51 1.40 -20.26
C GLN A 88 4.48 0.41 -19.62
N MET A 89 4.06 -0.32 -18.58
CA MET A 89 4.89 -1.32 -17.92
C MET A 89 5.29 -2.45 -18.88
N ASN A 90 4.36 -2.91 -19.74
CA ASN A 90 4.64 -3.94 -20.74
C ASN A 90 5.62 -3.45 -21.82
N ILE A 91 5.50 -2.18 -22.24
CA ILE A 91 6.43 -1.57 -23.19
C ILE A 91 7.83 -1.49 -22.57
N ALA A 92 7.95 -0.99 -21.34
CA ALA A 92 9.21 -0.90 -20.62
C ALA A 92 9.87 -2.29 -20.45
N TYR A 93 9.10 -3.29 -20.03
CA TYR A 93 9.58 -4.67 -19.92
C TYR A 93 10.14 -5.20 -21.24
N LYS A 94 9.40 -5.05 -22.34
CA LYS A 94 9.83 -5.53 -23.67
C LYS A 94 11.05 -4.80 -24.18
N LYS A 95 11.17 -3.50 -23.91
CA LYS A 95 12.34 -2.71 -24.27
C LYS A 95 13.57 -3.22 -23.52
N LEU A 96 13.50 -3.35 -22.19
CA LEU A 96 14.61 -3.88 -21.39
C LEU A 96 14.98 -5.31 -21.78
N GLU A 97 13.99 -6.15 -22.11
CA GLU A 97 14.21 -7.50 -22.61
C GLU A 97 14.99 -7.49 -23.94
N ALA A 98 14.65 -6.59 -24.86
CA ALA A 98 15.34 -6.44 -26.14
C ALA A 98 16.78 -5.93 -25.95
N GLU A 99 16.97 -4.86 -25.17
CA GLU A 99 18.29 -4.30 -24.86
C GLU A 99 19.20 -5.35 -24.18
N THR A 100 18.64 -6.16 -23.28
CA THR A 100 19.38 -7.26 -22.64
C THR A 100 19.80 -8.34 -23.65
N LYS A 101 18.97 -8.62 -24.66
CA LYS A 101 19.30 -9.58 -25.75
C LYS A 101 20.44 -9.05 -26.62
N GLU A 102 20.47 -7.75 -26.89
CA GLU A 102 21.49 -7.11 -27.74
C GLU A 102 22.91 -7.16 -27.14
N ILE A 103 23.04 -7.33 -25.82
CA ILE A 103 24.35 -7.49 -25.17
C ILE A 103 25.10 -8.75 -25.67
N ASP A 104 24.37 -9.81 -26.05
CA ASP A 104 24.90 -11.07 -26.59
C ASP A 104 26.11 -11.66 -25.82
N SER A 105 26.03 -11.62 -24.48
CA SER A 105 27.02 -12.19 -23.58
C SER A 105 26.66 -13.62 -23.19
N SER A 106 27.63 -14.42 -22.76
CA SER A 106 27.39 -15.74 -22.15
C SER A 106 26.45 -15.69 -20.94
N ALA A 107 26.30 -14.52 -20.30
CA ALA A 107 25.39 -14.29 -19.18
C ALA A 107 23.96 -13.88 -19.59
N THR A 108 23.71 -13.53 -20.85
CA THR A 108 22.43 -12.94 -21.32
C THR A 108 21.22 -13.83 -21.01
N ALA A 109 21.33 -15.15 -21.25
CA ALA A 109 20.23 -16.07 -20.96
C ALA A 109 19.84 -16.09 -19.48
N LYS A 110 20.82 -16.01 -18.57
CA LYS A 110 20.59 -15.95 -17.13
C LYS A 110 19.91 -14.64 -16.74
N ALA A 111 20.36 -13.51 -17.30
CA ALA A 111 19.76 -12.20 -17.04
C ALA A 111 18.29 -12.14 -17.46
N LEU A 112 17.95 -12.63 -18.66
CA LEU A 112 16.57 -12.70 -19.14
C LEU A 112 15.68 -13.58 -18.27
N ALA A 113 16.19 -14.73 -17.82
CA ALA A 113 15.46 -15.61 -16.90
C ALA A 113 15.18 -14.90 -15.56
N SER A 114 16.16 -14.17 -15.02
CA SER A 114 16.01 -13.37 -13.81
C SER A 114 15.03 -12.20 -13.98
N LEU A 115 15.05 -11.51 -15.13
CA LEU A 115 14.09 -10.45 -15.46
C LEU A 115 12.65 -10.97 -15.46
N LEU A 116 12.40 -12.10 -16.14
CA LEU A 116 11.08 -12.74 -16.17
C LEU A 116 10.63 -13.18 -14.77
N ALA A 117 11.52 -13.80 -14.00
CA ALA A 117 11.22 -14.23 -12.63
C ALA A 117 10.89 -13.03 -11.72
N SER A 118 11.67 -11.94 -11.84
CA SER A 118 11.43 -10.68 -11.12
C SER A 118 10.06 -10.08 -11.47
N GLN A 119 9.71 -10.03 -12.75
CA GLN A 119 8.41 -9.48 -13.19
C GLN A 119 7.23 -10.31 -12.66
N LYS A 120 7.32 -11.65 -12.70
CA LYS A 120 6.29 -12.54 -12.14
C LYS A 120 6.14 -12.37 -10.62
N ALA A 121 7.24 -12.20 -9.91
CA ALA A 121 7.21 -11.96 -8.47
C ALA A 121 6.57 -10.60 -8.15
N PHE A 122 6.88 -9.57 -8.94
CA PHE A 122 6.27 -8.25 -8.81
C PHE A 122 4.75 -8.28 -9.02
N GLU A 123 4.25 -9.00 -10.02
CA GLU A 123 2.80 -9.11 -10.25
C GLU A 123 2.07 -9.71 -9.05
N LYS A 124 2.61 -10.79 -8.48
CA LYS A 124 2.08 -11.43 -7.26
C LYS A 124 2.13 -10.48 -6.06
N PHE A 125 3.25 -9.79 -5.88
CA PHE A 125 3.40 -8.80 -4.81
C PHE A 125 2.38 -7.69 -4.95
N LYS A 126 2.23 -7.10 -6.14
CA LYS A 126 1.27 -6.04 -6.44
C LYS A 126 -0.15 -6.46 -6.07
N ASP A 127 -0.58 -7.65 -6.51
CA ASP A 127 -1.94 -8.10 -6.20
C ASP A 127 -2.14 -8.36 -4.71
N ALA A 128 -1.20 -9.01 -4.02
CA ALA A 128 -1.30 -9.28 -2.59
C ALA A 128 -1.25 -8.00 -1.73
N GLN A 129 -0.32 -7.08 -2.06
CA GLN A 129 -0.16 -5.81 -1.35
C GLN A 129 -1.42 -4.95 -1.50
N CYS A 130 -1.91 -4.78 -2.72
CA CYS A 130 -3.09 -3.94 -2.95
C CYS A 130 -4.38 -4.57 -2.43
N GLN A 131 -4.47 -5.90 -2.37
CA GLN A 131 -5.57 -6.57 -1.68
C GLN A 131 -5.56 -6.24 -0.19
N TRP A 132 -4.39 -6.35 0.47
CA TRP A 132 -4.26 -6.00 1.89
C TRP A 132 -4.61 -4.52 2.15
N GLU A 133 -4.18 -3.59 1.30
CA GLU A 133 -4.54 -2.16 1.45
C GLU A 133 -6.04 -1.92 1.31
N GLY A 134 -6.68 -2.57 0.33
CA GLY A 134 -8.13 -2.52 0.16
C GLY A 134 -8.89 -3.10 1.35
N ASP A 135 -8.48 -4.27 1.84
CA ASP A 135 -9.10 -4.95 2.98
C ASP A 135 -8.90 -4.15 4.28
N SER A 136 -7.78 -3.45 4.42
CA SER A 136 -7.50 -2.56 5.54
C SER A 136 -8.45 -1.36 5.62
N ALA A 137 -9.15 -1.03 4.52
CA ALA A 137 -10.21 -0.03 4.51
C ALA A 137 -11.56 -0.58 5.01
N MET A 138 -11.64 -1.85 5.41
CA MET A 138 -12.80 -2.49 6.03
C MET A 138 -14.07 -2.49 5.15
N GLY A 139 -13.90 -2.48 3.82
CA GLY A 139 -14.98 -2.61 2.84
C GLY A 139 -15.56 -1.30 2.30
N GLY A 140 -16.73 -1.39 1.65
CA GLY A 140 -17.35 -0.27 0.94
C GLY A 140 -16.66 0.10 -0.37
N SER A 141 -17.18 1.11 -1.07
CA SER A 141 -16.60 1.57 -2.35
C SER A 141 -15.22 2.22 -2.19
N GLY A 142 -14.88 2.69 -0.98
CA GLY A 142 -13.54 3.19 -0.62
C GLY A 142 -12.44 2.14 -0.79
N ALA A 143 -12.70 0.92 -0.31
CA ALA A 143 -11.78 -0.19 -0.43
C ALA A 143 -11.43 -0.50 -1.90
N GLY A 144 -12.42 -0.47 -2.79
CA GLY A 144 -12.22 -0.71 -4.22
C GLY A 144 -11.37 0.36 -4.91
N ASP A 145 -11.55 1.63 -4.53
CA ASP A 145 -10.74 2.75 -5.05
C ASP A 145 -9.30 2.68 -4.55
N ILE A 146 -9.09 2.33 -3.27
CA ILE A 146 -7.76 2.13 -2.66
C ILE A 146 -7.03 0.97 -3.36
N LEU A 147 -7.67 -0.19 -3.51
CA LEU A 147 -7.08 -1.33 -4.19
C LEU A 147 -6.67 -0.98 -5.63
N SER A 148 -7.56 -0.33 -6.37
CA SER A 148 -7.33 0.01 -7.78
C SER A 148 -6.22 1.04 -7.94
N SER A 149 -6.19 2.08 -7.09
CA SER A 149 -5.13 3.09 -7.11
C SER A 149 -3.77 2.54 -6.70
N CYS A 150 -3.71 1.70 -5.66
CA CYS A 150 -2.47 0.98 -5.28
C CYS A 150 -1.88 0.23 -6.48
N LYS A 151 -2.71 -0.49 -7.25
CA LYS A 151 -2.23 -1.23 -8.43
C LYS A 151 -1.63 -0.29 -9.46
N VAL A 152 -2.25 0.86 -9.70
CA VAL A 152 -1.73 1.87 -10.63
C VAL A 152 -0.37 2.38 -10.17
N ASP A 153 -0.25 2.75 -8.89
CA ASP A 153 0.96 3.34 -8.34
C ASP A 153 2.13 2.35 -8.31
N LEU A 154 1.88 1.09 -7.94
CA LEU A 154 2.90 0.03 -8.00
C LEU A 154 3.34 -0.25 -9.45
N MET A 155 2.43 -0.25 -10.43
CA MET A 155 2.79 -0.43 -11.83
C MET A 155 3.61 0.73 -12.38
N ARG A 156 3.32 1.98 -11.97
CA ARG A 156 4.17 3.14 -12.29
C ARG A 156 5.56 3.01 -11.70
N PHE A 157 5.65 2.64 -10.42
CA PHE A 157 6.92 2.37 -9.75
C PHE A 157 7.73 1.30 -10.50
N ARG A 158 7.09 0.20 -10.90
CA ARG A 158 7.76 -0.85 -11.67
C ARG A 158 8.18 -0.38 -13.06
N THR A 159 7.36 0.43 -13.73
CA THR A 159 7.68 0.99 -15.05
C THR A 159 8.95 1.83 -14.99
N LYS A 160 9.09 2.69 -13.95
CA LYS A 160 10.32 3.47 -13.72
C LYS A 160 11.54 2.54 -13.59
N GLN A 161 11.47 1.55 -12.69
CA GLN A 161 12.57 0.57 -12.52
C GLN A 161 12.90 -0.28 -13.75
N LEU A 162 11.99 -0.45 -14.69
CA LEU A 162 12.24 -1.18 -15.95
C LEU A 162 12.79 -0.27 -17.06
N SER A 163 12.75 1.05 -16.86
CA SER A 163 13.17 2.06 -17.84
C SER A 163 14.42 2.84 -17.41
N ASP A 164 14.86 2.65 -16.17
CA ASP A 164 16.11 3.19 -15.60
C ASP A 164 17.31 2.36 -16.03
#